data_AF-A0A954NP28-F1
#
_entry.id   AF-A0A954NP28-F1
#
_cell.length_a   1.000
_cell.length_b   1.000
_cell.length_c   1.000
_cell.angle_alpha   90.00
_cell.angle_beta   90.00
_cell.angle_gamma   90.00
#
_symmetry.space_group_name_H-M   'P 1'
#
loop_
_entity.id
_entity.type
_entity.pdbx_description
1 polymer ?
#
loop_
_entity_poly.entity_id
_entity_poly.type
_entity_poly.pdbx_seq_one_letter_code
_entity_poly.pdbx_strand_id
1 'polypeptide(L)'
;VIQIETNRHVIMKCEGFTKPVVADIKDVWTELHETLFEEKTQMAVAEVFEKISDEAEVINYLTRKSTVGKAPTELSPANIRQTSGTQTSERVTPAVAR
;
A
#
# COMPACT_ATOMS: atom_id res chain seq x y z
N VAL A 1 31.72 -12.52 17.25
CA VAL A 1 32.58 -12.61 16.04
C VAL A 1 31.92 -11.76 14.98
N ILE A 2 32.62 -10.73 14.49
CA ILE A 2 32.07 -9.82 13.47
C ILE A 2 32.72 -10.19 12.13
N GLN A 3 31.92 -10.41 11.10
CA GLN A 3 32.42 -10.66 9.75
C GLN A 3 32.63 -9.32 9.05
N ILE A 4 33.85 -9.11 8.56
CA ILE A 4 34.23 -7.87 7.87
C ILE A 4 34.24 -8.10 6.35
N GLU A 5 34.66 -9.28 5.91
CA GLU A 5 34.66 -9.72 4.52
C GLU A 5 34.44 -11.24 4.45
N THR A 6 34.33 -11.80 3.24
CA THR A 6 34.26 -13.25 3.04
C THR A 6 35.48 -13.94 3.66
N ASN A 7 35.24 -14.87 4.58
CA ASN A 7 36.26 -15.60 5.34
C ASN A 7 37.18 -14.72 6.23
N ARG A 8 36.81 -13.46 6.50
CA ARG A 8 37.56 -12.58 7.42
C ARG A 8 36.71 -12.21 8.63
N HIS A 9 37.18 -12.62 9.79
CA HIS A 9 36.49 -12.45 11.05
C HIS A 9 37.37 -11.74 12.07
N VAL A 10 36.76 -10.85 12.85
CA VAL A 10 37.40 -10.25 14.03
C VAL A 10 36.74 -10.80 15.29
N ILE A 11 37.60 -11.22 16.21
CA ILE A 11 37.24 -11.60 17.57
C ILE A 11 37.68 -10.44 18.47
N MET A 12 36.71 -9.64 18.92
CA MET A 12 36.93 -8.62 19.92
C MET A 12 36.65 -9.19 21.30
N LYS A 13 37.63 -9.08 22.20
CA LYS A 13 37.44 -9.30 23.63
C LYS A 13 37.10 -7.96 24.27
N CYS A 14 35.90 -7.83 24.84
CA CYS A 14 35.50 -6.62 25.57
C CYS A 14 36.07 -6.70 27.00
N GLU A 15 37.07 -5.88 27.31
CA GLU A 15 37.71 -5.82 28.65
C GLU A 15 36.94 -4.95 29.66
N GLY A 16 35.78 -4.41 29.27
CA GLY A 16 34.96 -3.56 30.13
C GLY A 16 33.71 -3.03 29.43
N PHE A 17 32.89 -2.29 30.17
CA PHE A 17 31.70 -1.62 29.65
C PHE A 17 31.99 -0.17 29.29
N THR A 18 31.46 0.28 28.15
CA THR A 18 31.45 1.70 27.80
C THR A 18 30.52 2.46 28.74
N LYS A 19 30.87 3.71 29.08
CA LYS A 19 29.93 4.61 29.74
C LYS A 19 28.83 4.99 28.74
N PRO A 20 27.54 4.93 29.12
CA PRO A 20 26.46 5.36 28.24
C PRO A 20 26.67 6.83 27.86
N VAL A 21 26.54 7.13 26.57
CA VAL A 21 26.74 8.49 26.03
C VAL A 21 25.61 9.42 26.48
N VAL A 22 24.40 8.88 26.64
CA VAL A 22 23.22 9.60 27.11
C VAL A 22 22.87 9.08 28.50
N ALA A 23 22.91 9.95 29.50
CA ALA A 23 22.64 9.60 30.89
C ALA A 23 21.20 9.94 31.30
N ASP A 24 20.61 11.00 30.73
CA ASP A 24 19.21 11.39 30.93
C ASP A 24 18.50 11.50 29.58
N ILE A 25 17.24 11.06 29.53
CA ILE A 25 16.38 11.20 28.35
C ILE A 25 16.15 12.68 27.98
N LYS A 26 16.26 13.58 28.95
CA LYS A 26 16.15 15.03 28.72
C LYS A 26 17.22 15.55 27.76
N ASP A 27 18.39 14.93 27.73
CA ASP A 27 19.51 15.36 26.89
C ASP A 27 19.24 15.16 25.39
N VAL A 28 18.37 14.20 25.05
CA VAL A 28 17.99 13.84 23.66
C VAL A 28 16.53 14.15 23.34
N TRP A 29 15.81 14.80 24.25
CA TRP A 29 14.36 15.01 24.12
C TRP A 29 14.00 15.78 22.85
N THR A 30 14.80 16.80 22.50
CA THR A 30 14.58 17.61 21.29
C THR A 30 14.72 16.79 20.02
N GLU A 31 15.75 15.96 19.91
CA GLU A 31 16.01 15.10 18.74
C GLU A 31 14.92 14.03 18.59
N LEU A 32 14.53 13.40 19.70
CA LEU A 32 13.42 12.44 19.71
C LEU A 32 12.10 13.10 19.34
N HIS A 33 11.84 14.31 19.81
CA HIS A 33 10.64 15.04 19.47
C HIS A 33 10.59 15.41 17.99
N GLU A 34 11.70 15.90 17.43
CA GLU A 34 11.79 16.24 15.99
C GLU A 34 11.58 15.01 15.11
N THR A 35 12.25 13.90 15.43
CA THR A 35 12.10 12.63 14.72
C THR A 35 10.66 12.13 14.77
N LEU A 36 10.06 12.10 15.96
CA LEU A 36 8.68 11.67 16.14
C LEU A 36 7.71 12.57 15.38
N PHE A 37 7.94 13.88 15.41
CA PHE A 37 7.11 14.85 14.71
C PHE A 37 7.14 14.62 13.20
N GLU A 38 8.32 14.38 12.62
CA GLU A 38 8.49 14.06 11.21
C GLU A 38 7.75 12.77 10.83
N GLU A 39 7.96 11.69 11.60
CA GLU A 39 7.30 10.40 11.38
C GLU A 39 5.78 10.52 11.43
N LYS A 40 5.24 11.22 12.44
CA LYS A 40 3.79 11.43 12.58
C LYS A 40 3.23 12.27 11.45
N THR A 41 3.96 13.29 11.01
CA THR A 41 3.56 14.12 9.87
C THR A 41 3.49 13.27 8.60
N GLN A 42 4.49 12.44 8.35
CA GLN A 42 4.50 11.55 7.18
C GLN A 42 3.34 10.55 7.20
N MET A 43 3.04 9.96 8.38
CA MET A 43 1.88 9.08 8.54
C MET A 43 0.56 9.79 8.23
N ALA A 44 0.37 11.02 8.75
CA ALA A 44 -0.84 11.78 8.51
C ALA A 44 -1.01 12.18 7.04
N VAL A 45 0.09 12.56 6.37
CA VAL A 45 0.07 12.86 4.93
C VAL A 45 -0.29 11.62 4.12
N ALA A 46 0.27 10.45 4.46
CA ALA A 46 -0.07 9.20 3.80
C ALA A 46 -1.55 8.86 3.99
N GLU A 47 -2.10 9.00 5.19
CA GLU A 47 -3.52 8.74 5.46
C GLU A 47 -4.44 9.66 4.63
N VAL A 48 -4.10 10.94 4.53
CA VAL A 48 -4.85 11.90 3.72
C VAL A 48 -4.73 11.57 2.23
N PHE A 49 -3.54 11.17 1.77
CA PHE A 49 -3.31 10.80 0.39
C PHE A 49 -4.12 9.55 -0.01
N GLU A 50 -4.18 8.53 0.85
CA GLU A 50 -4.99 7.33 0.62
C GLU A 50 -6.47 7.69 0.53
N LYS A 51 -6.99 8.54 1.42
CA LYS A 51 -8.39 9.01 1.35
C LYS A 51 -8.70 9.70 0.03
N ILE A 52 -7.84 10.63 -0.40
CA ILE A 52 -8.01 11.34 -1.67
C ILE A 52 -7.93 10.37 -2.84
N SER A 53 -7.00 9.41 -2.80
CA SER A 53 -6.82 8.42 -3.87
C SER A 53 -7.99 7.44 -3.95
N ASP A 54 -8.57 7.06 -2.81
CA ASP A 54 -9.75 6.19 -2.72
C ASP A 54 -11.03 6.87 -3.21
N GLU A 55 -11.14 8.19 -3.09
CA GLU A 55 -12.28 8.97 -3.58
C GLU A 55 -12.12 9.43 -5.03
N ALA A 56 -10.87 9.60 -5.50
CA ALA A 56 -10.57 10.08 -6.84
C ALA A 56 -10.67 8.96 -7.89
N GLU A 57 -11.14 9.34 -9.09
CA GLU A 57 -11.02 8.49 -10.27
C GLU A 57 -9.77 8.88 -11.06
N VAL A 58 -8.83 7.94 -11.24
CA VAL A 58 -7.59 8.15 -12.01
C VAL A 58 -7.69 7.45 -13.35
N ILE A 59 -7.89 8.22 -14.42
CA ILE A 59 -7.97 7.71 -15.80
C ILE A 59 -6.63 7.93 -16.51
N ASN A 60 -5.99 6.84 -16.93
CA ASN A 60 -4.81 6.84 -17.78
C ASN A 60 -5.20 6.66 -19.25
N TYR A 61 -5.24 7.76 -20.00
CA TYR A 61 -5.66 7.79 -21.40
C TYR A 61 -4.71 7.04 -22.37
N LEU A 62 -3.43 6.94 -22.04
CA LEU A 62 -2.43 6.27 -22.89
C LEU A 62 -2.54 4.74 -22.80
N THR A 63 -2.78 4.23 -21.59
CA THR A 63 -2.88 2.77 -21.33
C THR A 63 -4.32 2.28 -21.28
N ARG A 64 -5.31 3.18 -21.40
CA ARG A 64 -6.75 2.92 -21.26
C ARG A 64 -7.12 2.22 -19.95
N LYS A 65 -6.38 2.50 -18.88
CA LYS A 65 -6.67 1.98 -17.54
C LYS A 65 -7.36 3.08 -16.71
N SER A 66 -8.43 2.73 -16.01
CA SER A 66 -9.04 3.59 -14.99
C SER A 66 -8.96 2.88 -13.64
N THR A 67 -8.47 3.57 -12.63
CA THR A 67 -8.62 3.16 -11.23
C THR A 67 -9.74 4.02 -10.67
N VAL A 68 -10.94 3.44 -10.60
CA VAL A 68 -12.08 4.08 -9.95
C VAL A 68 -11.98 3.80 -8.46
N GLY A 69 -12.05 4.86 -7.65
CA GLY A 69 -12.22 4.77 -6.21
C GLY A 69 -13.33 3.79 -5.81
N LYS A 70 -13.23 3.12 -4.65
CA LYS A 70 -14.21 2.11 -4.24
C LYS A 70 -15.63 2.68 -4.30
N ALA A 71 -16.46 2.13 -5.18
CA ALA A 71 -17.89 2.44 -5.19
C ALA A 71 -18.47 2.16 -3.79
N PRO A 72 -19.30 3.05 -3.23
CA PRO A 72 -19.92 2.82 -1.94
C PRO A 72 -20.66 1.48 -2.02
N THR A 73 -20.34 0.58 -1.09
CA THR A 73 -21.07 -0.68 -0.92
C THR A 73 -22.42 -0.34 -0.29
N GLU A 74 -23.30 0.25 -1.08
CA GLU A 74 -24.71 0.33 -0.74
C GLU A 74 -25.31 -1.07 -0.90
N LEU A 75 -25.55 -1.71 0.24
CA LEU A 75 -26.58 -2.72 0.49
C LEU A 75 -27.07 -3.46 -0.77
N SER A 76 -26.51 -4.63 -1.06
CA SER A 76 -27.18 -5.61 -1.94
C SER A 76 -28.53 -5.97 -1.31
N PRO A 77 -29.71 -5.62 -1.88
CA PRO A 77 -30.87 -6.42 -1.64
C PRO A 77 -30.66 -7.69 -2.47
N ALA A 78 -30.54 -8.82 -1.77
CA ALA A 78 -30.56 -10.13 -2.41
C ALA A 78 -31.73 -10.19 -3.42
N ASN A 79 -31.42 -10.56 -4.67
CA ASN A 79 -32.36 -10.93 -5.73
C ASN A 79 -33.13 -9.84 -6.49
N ILE A 80 -32.45 -8.90 -7.16
CA ILE A 80 -33.05 -8.21 -8.31
C ILE A 80 -32.47 -8.80 -9.61
N ARG A 81 -33.20 -9.74 -10.22
CA ARG A 81 -32.97 -10.19 -11.60
C ARG A 81 -33.65 -9.21 -12.55
N GLN A 82 -32.84 -8.44 -13.29
CA GLN A 82 -33.33 -7.58 -14.36
C GLN A 82 -33.99 -8.47 -15.44
N THR A 83 -35.32 -8.36 -15.59
CA THR A 83 -36.11 -9.07 -16.61
C THR A 83 -36.70 -8.05 -17.57
N SER A 84 -35.90 -7.59 -18.54
CA SER A 84 -36.41 -7.05 -19.82
C SER A 84 -35.25 -6.58 -20.69
N GLY A 85 -35.27 -7.01 -21.95
CA GLY A 85 -34.23 -6.77 -22.94
C GLY A 85 -34.03 -8.02 -23.80
N THR A 86 -34.98 -8.29 -24.70
CA THR A 86 -34.89 -9.37 -25.68
C THR A 86 -33.64 -9.17 -26.54
N GLN A 87 -32.66 -10.06 -26.45
CA GLN A 87 -31.68 -10.26 -27.51
C GLN A 87 -31.89 -11.65 -28.11
N THR A 88 -32.70 -11.68 -29.16
CA THR A 88 -32.65 -12.74 -30.16
C THR A 88 -31.27 -12.67 -30.82
N SER A 89 -30.36 -13.56 -30.45
CA SER A 89 -29.21 -13.88 -31.30
C SER A 89 -29.58 -15.11 -32.12
N GLU A 90 -30.14 -14.85 -33.30
CA GLU A 90 -30.38 -15.84 -34.33
C GLU A 90 -29.02 -16.31 -34.86
N ARG A 91 -28.60 -17.51 -34.44
CA ARG A 91 -27.38 -18.16 -34.91
C ARG A 91 -27.68 -18.82 -36.25
N VAL A 92 -27.52 -18.08 -37.35
CA VAL A 92 -27.52 -18.65 -38.70
C VAL A 92 -26.34 -19.60 -38.83
N THR A 93 -26.62 -20.89 -38.98
CA THR A 93 -25.67 -21.92 -39.42
C THR A 93 -25.91 -22.20 -40.90
N PRO A 94 -24.91 -22.15 -41.79
CA PRO A 94 -25.09 -22.66 -43.13
C PRO A 94 -25.02 -24.19 -43.09
N ALA A 95 -26.10 -24.83 -43.53
CA ALA A 95 -26.20 -26.27 -43.69
C ALA A 95 -25.24 -26.74 -44.80
N VAL A 96 -24.39 -27.72 -44.47
CA VAL A 96 -23.64 -28.51 -45.45
C VAL A 96 -24.58 -29.56 -46.02
N ALA A 97 -24.82 -29.52 -47.33
CA ALA A 97 -25.60 -30.51 -48.05
C ALA A 97 -24.69 -31.65 -48.57
N ARG A 98 -25.14 -32.88 -48.27
CA ARG A 98 -24.87 -34.20 -48.88
C ARG A 98 -23.57 -34.42 -49.66
#